data_AF-A0A7W0R893-F1
#
_entry.id   AF-A0A7W0R893-F1
#
_cell.length_a   1.000
_cell.length_b   1.000
_cell.length_c   1.000
_cell.angle_alpha   90.00
_cell.angle_beta   90.00
_cell.angle_gamma   90.00
#
_symmetry.space_group_name_H-M   'P 1'
#
loop_
_entity.id
_entity.type
_entity.pdbx_description
1 polymer ?
#
loop_
_entity_poly.entity_id
_entity_poly.type
_entity_poly.pdbx_seq_one_letter_code
_entity_poly.pdbx_strand_id
1 'polypeptide(L)'
;MHCIHYRDAIQETADSTLGPIRRAELQTHLDHCEACRALAADLRKIREAAATLDHQAPPAHVWMQIAGRLRLEGRVTSPTPRPRQYALLALAAGLLLSVGASLWVLFPRDHSSTSPVQAQGPADAGGNAERGTTVQSITDDLRVAEQHYQSAITKLEQAAQTDDGPIDPQTAAVLQKNLVVIDQAIAESRTALQTEPQSRPARDSLFDALRRKVTLLQDTIALMNEMRKGNSAGAAQVVDGSKS
;
A
#
# COMPACT_ATOMS: atom_id res chain seq x y z
N MET A 1 -17.78 26.16 -3.19
CA MET A 1 -16.77 25.30 -3.84
C MET A 1 -16.33 24.25 -2.83
N HIS A 2 -16.46 22.96 -3.14
CA HIS A 2 -16.30 21.88 -2.16
C HIS A 2 -14.82 21.61 -1.85
N CYS A 3 -14.32 22.15 -0.74
CA CYS A 3 -12.94 21.92 -0.29
C CYS A 3 -12.63 20.44 0.03
N ILE A 4 -13.65 19.61 0.25
CA ILE A 4 -13.50 18.18 0.57
C ILE A 4 -12.77 17.44 -0.56
N HIS A 5 -13.17 17.62 -1.82
CA HIS A 5 -12.53 16.96 -2.97
C HIS A 5 -11.05 17.34 -3.13
N TYR A 6 -10.68 18.56 -2.73
CA TYR A 6 -9.30 19.01 -2.81
C TYR A 6 -8.43 18.50 -1.66
N ARG A 7 -9.01 18.08 -0.52
CA ARG A 7 -8.25 17.43 0.55
C ARG A 7 -7.69 16.09 0.09
N ASP A 8 -8.50 15.31 -0.62
CA ASP A 8 -8.08 14.03 -1.19
C ASP A 8 -6.98 14.24 -2.23
N ALA A 9 -7.12 15.25 -3.10
CA ALA A 9 -6.09 15.61 -4.08
C ALA A 9 -4.77 16.08 -3.43
N ILE A 10 -4.83 16.77 -2.28
CA ILE A 10 -3.64 17.16 -1.51
C ILE A 10 -2.93 15.90 -0.96
N GLN A 11 -3.68 14.91 -0.47
CA GLN A 11 -3.11 13.63 -0.01
C GLN A 11 -2.49 12.84 -1.16
N GLU A 12 -3.17 12.71 -2.31
CA GLU A 12 -2.61 12.09 -3.52
C GLU A 12 -1.32 12.80 -4.00
N THR A 13 -1.21 14.11 -3.78
CA THR A 13 0.03 14.85 -4.07
C THR A 13 1.14 14.44 -3.10
N ALA A 14 0.83 14.28 -1.82
CA ALA A 14 1.76 13.82 -0.79
C ALA A 14 2.24 12.38 -1.04
N ASP A 15 1.43 11.54 -1.69
CA ASP A 15 1.80 10.17 -2.08
C ASP A 15 2.43 10.07 -3.47
N SER A 16 2.61 11.19 -4.17
CA SER A 16 3.10 11.26 -5.56
C SER A 16 2.26 10.49 -6.59
N THR A 17 0.97 10.27 -6.30
CA THR A 17 0.02 9.55 -7.17
C THR A 17 -0.86 10.49 -8.01
N LEU A 18 -0.89 11.79 -7.69
CA LEU A 18 -1.73 12.75 -8.42
C LEU A 18 -1.26 12.96 -9.88
N GLY A 19 -2.19 12.80 -10.83
CA GLY A 19 -1.94 13.06 -12.25
C GLY A 19 -1.75 14.56 -12.57
N PRO A 20 -1.15 14.90 -13.73
CA PRO A 20 -0.83 16.29 -14.09
C PRO A 20 -2.06 17.19 -14.24
N ILE A 21 -3.18 16.67 -14.75
CA ILE A 21 -4.43 17.43 -14.95
C ILE A 21 -5.03 17.85 -13.59
N ARG A 22 -5.27 16.88 -12.70
CA ARG A 22 -5.79 17.16 -11.35
C ARG A 22 -4.84 18.03 -10.52
N ARG A 23 -3.53 17.93 -10.75
CA ARG A 23 -2.55 18.82 -10.11
C ARG A 23 -2.74 20.29 -10.54
N ALA A 24 -3.04 20.55 -11.81
CA ALA A 24 -3.33 21.90 -12.28
C ALA A 24 -4.63 22.46 -11.66
N GLU A 25 -5.69 21.63 -11.60
CA GLU A 25 -6.96 21.99 -10.95
C GLU A 25 -6.80 22.26 -9.46
N LEU A 26 -6.00 21.44 -8.76
CA LEU A 26 -5.66 21.66 -7.36
C LEU A 26 -4.93 22.99 -7.18
N GLN A 27 -3.97 23.30 -8.05
CA GLN A 27 -3.21 24.55 -7.97
C GLN A 27 -4.14 25.77 -8.08
N THR A 28 -5.07 25.78 -9.05
CA THR A 28 -6.06 26.85 -9.19
C THR A 28 -6.90 27.05 -7.92
N HIS A 29 -7.23 25.97 -7.22
CA HIS A 29 -7.94 26.06 -5.95
C HIS A 29 -7.06 26.62 -4.82
N LEU A 30 -5.79 26.18 -4.73
CA LEU A 30 -4.83 26.64 -3.72
C LEU A 30 -4.53 28.15 -3.83
N ASP A 31 -4.64 28.73 -5.03
CA ASP A 31 -4.49 30.16 -5.25
C ASP A 31 -5.59 30.98 -4.55
N HIS A 32 -6.79 30.40 -4.37
CA HIS A 32 -7.97 31.09 -3.85
C HIS A 32 -8.41 30.63 -2.45
N CYS A 33 -7.91 29.49 -1.95
CA CYS A 33 -8.30 28.94 -0.65
C CYS A 33 -7.12 28.83 0.31
N GLU A 34 -7.09 29.72 1.31
CA GLU A 34 -6.05 29.75 2.36
C GLU A 34 -6.03 28.47 3.21
N ALA A 35 -7.20 27.95 3.59
CA ALA A 35 -7.30 26.74 4.42
C ALA A 35 -6.67 25.50 3.74
N CYS A 36 -6.94 25.31 2.44
CA CYS A 36 -6.34 24.22 1.67
C CYS A 36 -4.83 24.44 1.47
N ARG A 37 -4.38 25.69 1.35
CA ARG A 37 -2.95 26.04 1.26
C ARG A 37 -2.20 25.73 2.56
N ALA A 38 -2.80 26.04 3.70
CA ALA A 38 -2.26 25.71 5.02
C ALA A 38 -2.12 24.19 5.17
N LEU A 39 -3.18 23.43 4.86
CA LEU A 39 -3.16 21.96 4.90
C LEU A 39 -2.06 21.36 4.01
N ALA A 40 -1.93 21.84 2.76
CA ALA A 40 -0.89 21.38 1.85
C ALA A 40 0.52 21.73 2.34
N ALA A 41 0.70 22.88 3.00
CA ALA A 41 1.98 23.25 3.61
C ALA A 41 2.32 22.35 4.81
N ASP A 42 1.35 22.04 5.66
CA ASP A 42 1.58 21.18 6.83
C ASP A 42 1.91 19.74 6.42
N LEU A 43 1.21 19.18 5.43
CA LEU A 43 1.54 17.86 4.91
C LEU A 43 2.93 17.81 4.25
N ARG A 44 3.36 18.88 3.57
CA ARG A 44 4.73 18.98 3.06
C ARG A 44 5.77 18.98 4.19
N LYS A 45 5.55 19.74 5.26
CA LYS A 45 6.45 19.74 6.43
C LYS A 45 6.57 18.34 7.05
N ILE A 46 5.44 17.63 7.18
CA ILE A 46 5.44 16.24 7.69
C ILE A 46 6.25 15.34 6.76
N ARG A 47 6.06 15.44 5.44
CA ARG A 47 6.83 14.65 4.46
C ARG A 47 8.32 14.95 4.51
N GLU A 48 8.69 16.22 4.62
CA GLU A 48 10.09 16.65 4.74
C GLU A 48 10.71 16.12 6.03
N ALA A 49 10.01 16.21 7.16
CA ALA A 49 10.45 15.61 8.42
C ALA A 49 10.51 14.08 8.35
N ALA A 50 9.55 13.43 7.68
CA ALA A 50 9.55 11.99 7.49
C ALA A 50 10.75 11.52 6.65
N ALA A 51 11.16 12.33 5.67
CA ALA A 51 12.28 12.02 4.77
C ALA A 51 13.65 12.10 5.46
N THR A 52 13.77 12.71 6.64
CA THR A 52 15.02 12.74 7.40
C THR A 52 15.20 11.53 8.32
N LEU A 53 14.18 10.68 8.47
CA LEU A 53 14.31 9.46 9.25
C LEU A 53 15.23 8.46 8.54
N ASP A 54 15.94 7.66 9.34
CA ASP A 54 16.76 6.58 8.84
C ASP A 54 15.93 5.61 8.00
N HIS A 55 16.38 5.37 6.77
CA HIS A 55 15.73 4.43 5.89
C HIS A 55 16.11 3.00 6.30
N GLN A 56 15.16 2.28 6.91
CA GLN A 56 15.33 0.84 7.09
C GLN A 56 15.16 0.13 5.75
N ALA A 57 16.25 -0.46 5.24
CA ALA A 57 16.19 -1.36 4.11
C ALA A 57 15.67 -2.74 4.57
N PRO A 58 14.65 -3.32 3.91
CA PRO A 58 14.23 -4.67 4.21
C PRO A 58 15.37 -5.67 3.98
N PRO A 59 15.46 -6.75 4.77
CA PRO A 59 16.44 -7.80 4.54
C PRO A 59 16.35 -8.39 3.12
N ALA A 60 17.49 -8.72 2.51
CA ALA A 60 17.56 -9.18 1.13
C ALA A 60 16.68 -10.41 0.82
N HIS A 61 16.50 -11.30 1.80
CA HIS A 61 15.66 -12.49 1.63
C HIS A 61 14.18 -12.15 1.38
N VAL A 62 13.67 -11.07 2.00
CA VAL A 62 12.29 -10.61 1.81
C VAL A 62 12.08 -10.17 0.37
N TRP A 63 13.03 -9.40 -0.17
CA TRP A 63 12.99 -8.98 -1.57
C TRP A 63 13.08 -10.16 -2.54
N MET A 64 13.92 -11.15 -2.25
CA MET A 64 14.01 -12.37 -3.05
C MET A 64 12.70 -13.17 -3.05
N GLN A 65 12.02 -13.26 -1.91
CA GLN A 65 10.72 -13.93 -1.79
C GLN A 65 9.63 -13.19 -2.55
N ILE A 66 9.59 -11.85 -2.47
CA ILE A 66 8.65 -11.02 -3.23
C ILE A 66 8.92 -11.14 -4.73
N ALA A 67 10.18 -11.01 -5.15
CA ALA A 67 10.57 -11.17 -6.56
C ALA A 67 10.25 -12.58 -7.08
N GLY A 68 10.41 -13.62 -6.26
CA GLY A 68 10.00 -14.98 -6.56
C GLY A 68 8.50 -15.08 -6.81
N ARG A 69 7.67 -14.56 -5.91
CA ARG A 69 6.20 -14.54 -6.06
C ARG A 69 5.75 -13.76 -7.30
N LEU A 70 6.30 -12.57 -7.52
CA LEU A 70 5.95 -11.75 -8.69
C LEU A 70 6.31 -12.41 -10.02
N ARG A 71 7.39 -13.21 -10.07
CA ARG A 71 7.72 -14.03 -11.26
C ARG A 71 6.74 -15.16 -11.47
N LEU A 72 6.30 -15.84 -10.39
CA LEU A 72 5.29 -16.91 -10.47
C LEU A 72 3.94 -16.37 -10.94
N GLU A 73 3.57 -15.17 -10.52
CA GLU A 73 2.37 -14.45 -10.96
C GLU A 73 2.50 -13.84 -12.36
N GLY A 74 3.67 -13.96 -13.02
CA GLY A 74 3.92 -13.39 -14.34
C GLY A 74 3.98 -11.87 -14.37
N ARG A 75 4.05 -11.21 -13.21
CA ARG A 75 4.12 -9.74 -13.10
C ARG A 75 5.51 -9.17 -13.35
N VAL A 76 6.53 -10.02 -13.37
CA VAL A 76 7.92 -9.65 -13.66
C VAL A 76 8.55 -10.67 -14.61
N THR A 77 8.94 -10.22 -15.81
CA THR A 77 9.69 -11.03 -16.76
C THR A 77 11.17 -10.99 -16.41
N SER A 78 11.81 -12.17 -16.31
CA SER A 78 13.26 -12.21 -16.12
C SER A 78 13.96 -11.80 -17.42
N PRO A 79 15.03 -10.98 -17.37
CA PRO A 79 15.81 -10.67 -18.56
C PRO A 79 16.35 -11.98 -19.15
N THR A 80 15.94 -12.30 -20.38
CA THR A 80 16.47 -13.45 -21.11
C THR A 80 17.97 -13.25 -21.31
N PRO A 81 18.85 -14.18 -20.90
CA PRO A 81 20.28 -14.04 -21.16
C PRO A 81 20.51 -13.94 -22.66
N ARG A 82 21.17 -12.87 -23.11
CA ARG A 82 21.51 -12.67 -24.52
C ARG A 82 22.42 -13.82 -24.97
N PRO A 83 22.17 -14.46 -26.12
CA PRO A 83 22.95 -15.59 -26.58
C PRO A 83 24.42 -15.20 -26.80
N ARG A 84 25.29 -16.19 -26.58
CA ARG A 84 26.77 -16.19 -26.59
C ARG A 84 27.44 -15.62 -27.87
N GLN A 85 26.66 -15.24 -28.88
CA GLN A 85 27.12 -14.72 -30.18
C GLN A 85 27.84 -13.37 -30.09
N TYR A 86 27.57 -12.54 -29.08
CA TYR A 86 28.30 -11.28 -28.86
C TYR A 86 29.67 -11.48 -28.18
N ALA A 87 29.91 -12.64 -27.55
CA ALA A 87 31.22 -12.94 -26.95
C ALA A 87 32.29 -13.26 -28.02
N LEU A 88 31.89 -13.78 -29.18
CA LEU A 88 32.79 -14.05 -30.31
C LEU A 88 33.27 -12.76 -30.99
N LEU A 89 32.45 -11.70 -31.02
CA LEU A 89 32.84 -10.40 -31.57
C LEU A 89 33.85 -9.65 -30.68
N ALA A 90 33.91 -9.94 -29.38
CA ALA A 90 34.88 -9.35 -28.46
C ALA A 90 36.31 -9.91 -28.61
N LEU A 91 36.45 -11.17 -29.07
CA LEU A 91 37.75 -11.78 -29.35
C LEU A 91 38.45 -11.17 -30.58
N ALA A 92 37.69 -10.70 -31.57
CA ALA A 92 38.23 -9.99 -32.73
C ALA A 92 38.79 -8.59 -32.38
N ALA A 93 38.21 -7.91 -31.38
CA ALA A 93 38.69 -6.62 -30.90
C ALA A 93 39.95 -6.73 -30.03
N GLY A 94 40.15 -7.85 -29.32
CA GLY A 94 41.35 -8.09 -28.51
C GLY A 94 42.64 -8.20 -29.32
N LEU A 95 42.57 -8.74 -30.55
CA LEU A 95 43.71 -8.91 -31.45
C LEU A 95 44.22 -7.58 -32.05
N LEU A 96 43.36 -6.55 -32.10
CA LEU A 96 43.73 -5.19 -32.52
C LEU A 96 44.40 -4.39 -31.38
N LEU A 97 44.13 -4.73 -30.12
CA LEU A 97 44.74 -4.06 -28.96
C LEU A 97 46.17 -4.57 -28.65
N SER A 98 46.52 -5.80 -29.04
CA SER A 98 47.88 -6.33 -28.84
C SER A 98 48.96 -5.67 -29.72
N VAL A 99 48.58 -5.05 -30.84
CA VAL A 99 49.53 -4.27 -31.67
C VAL A 99 49.74 -2.85 -31.10
N GLY A 100 48.76 -2.30 -30.38
CA GLY A 100 48.90 -1.00 -29.68
C GLY A 100 49.67 -1.07 -28.36
N ALA A 101 49.72 -2.25 -27.72
CA ALA A 101 50.34 -2.43 -26.40
C ALA A 101 51.89 -2.45 -26.42
N SER A 102 52.55 -2.66 -27.56
CA SER A 102 54.02 -2.66 -27.64
C SER A 102 54.67 -1.28 -27.45
N LEU A 103 53.89 -0.19 -27.48
CA LEU A 103 54.38 1.17 -27.27
C LEU A 103 54.22 1.69 -25.83
N TRP A 104 53.59 0.93 -24.94
CA TRP A 104 53.28 1.38 -23.57
C TRP A 104 54.20 0.79 -22.49
N VAL A 105 55.14 -0.08 -22.87
CA VAL A 105 56.11 -0.75 -21.96
C VAL A 105 57.31 0.15 -21.61
N LEU A 106 57.40 1.38 -22.13
CA LEU A 106 58.54 2.29 -21.90
C LEU A 106 58.33 3.36 -20.82
N PHE A 107 57.25 3.31 -20.04
CA PHE A 107 57.05 4.25 -18.91
C PHE A 107 56.80 3.53 -17.59
N PRO A 108 57.76 3.54 -16.63
CA PRO A 108 57.55 3.01 -15.30
C PRO A 108 56.79 4.02 -14.43
N ARG A 109 55.77 3.55 -13.71
CA ARG A 109 55.19 4.24 -12.55
C ARG A 109 55.18 3.32 -11.35
N ASP A 110 56.20 3.54 -10.54
CA ASP A 110 56.20 3.55 -9.09
C ASP A 110 54.84 3.90 -8.43
N HIS A 111 54.31 3.00 -7.60
CA HIS A 111 54.07 3.22 -6.15
C HIS A 111 53.19 2.13 -5.50
N SER A 112 53.83 1.44 -4.56
CA SER A 112 53.41 1.26 -3.16
C SER A 112 52.16 0.45 -2.83
N SER A 113 52.44 -0.73 -2.31
CA SER A 113 51.58 -1.65 -1.56
C SER A 113 51.06 -1.04 -0.25
N THR A 114 49.78 -1.27 0.07
CA THR A 114 49.23 -1.08 1.43
C THR A 114 48.36 -2.28 1.82
N SER A 115 48.72 -2.92 2.93
CA SER A 115 48.10 -4.10 3.55
C SER A 115 46.73 -3.83 4.23
N PRO A 116 45.95 -4.89 4.54
CA PRO A 116 44.66 -4.79 5.23
C PRO A 116 44.80 -4.86 6.78
N VAL A 117 43.84 -4.26 7.51
CA VAL A 117 43.68 -4.42 8.97
C VAL A 117 42.22 -4.75 9.30
N GLN A 118 42.04 -5.82 10.09
CA GLN A 118 40.82 -6.24 10.78
C GLN A 118 40.67 -5.51 12.13
N ALA A 119 39.43 -5.35 12.61
CA ALA A 119 39.12 -5.26 14.06
C ALA A 119 37.63 -5.61 14.35
N GLN A 120 37.41 -6.35 15.44
CA GLN A 120 36.13 -6.83 15.97
C GLN A 120 35.74 -6.13 17.28
N GLY A 121 34.41 -5.96 17.50
CA GLY A 121 33.67 -5.98 18.79
C GLY A 121 33.66 -4.74 19.70
N PRO A 122 32.83 -4.65 20.78
CA PRO A 122 31.65 -5.44 21.20
C PRO A 122 30.41 -4.58 21.61
N ALA A 123 29.42 -5.24 22.23
CA ALA A 123 28.09 -4.78 22.65
C ALA A 123 28.04 -3.76 23.80
N ASP A 124 26.93 -3.00 23.90
CA ASP A 124 26.40 -2.53 25.18
C ASP A 124 24.88 -2.33 25.17
N ALA A 125 24.31 -2.54 26.36
CA ALA A 125 22.90 -2.63 26.69
C ALA A 125 22.32 -1.30 27.19
N GLY A 126 20.99 -1.17 27.17
CA GLY A 126 20.28 -0.27 28.08
C GLY A 126 19.07 0.45 27.46
N GLY A 127 17.87 0.19 28.00
CA GLY A 127 16.70 1.04 27.76
C GLY A 127 15.34 0.35 27.86
N ASN A 128 14.99 -0.22 29.02
CA ASN A 128 13.59 -0.51 29.36
C ASN A 128 13.01 0.70 30.11
N ALA A 129 12.06 1.42 29.50
CA ALA A 129 11.06 2.33 30.08
C ALA A 129 10.24 2.90 28.89
N GLU A 130 8.92 2.91 28.76
CA GLU A 130 7.74 2.58 29.56
C GLU A 130 6.78 1.85 28.60
N ARG A 131 6.52 0.55 28.80
CA ARG A 131 5.61 -0.22 27.90
C ARG A 131 4.20 -0.40 28.43
N GLY A 132 3.89 0.11 29.63
CA GLY A 132 2.58 -0.06 30.27
C GLY A 132 1.52 0.94 29.79
N THR A 133 1.91 2.20 29.58
CA THR A 133 0.96 3.31 29.36
C THR A 133 0.52 3.43 27.89
N THR A 134 1.34 2.98 26.93
CA THR A 134 1.05 3.05 25.48
C THR A 134 0.16 1.91 24.98
N VAL A 135 0.21 0.75 25.64
CA VAL A 135 -0.57 -0.42 25.19
C VAL A 135 -2.06 -0.19 25.42
N GLN A 136 -2.39 0.33 26.60
CA GLN A 136 -3.78 0.65 26.96
C GLN A 136 -4.37 1.70 26.01
N SER A 137 -3.60 2.76 25.69
CA SER A 137 -4.06 3.81 24.78
C SER A 137 -4.30 3.29 23.35
N ILE A 138 -3.41 2.45 22.82
CA ILE A 138 -3.59 1.84 21.49
C ILE A 138 -4.83 0.94 21.45
N THR A 139 -5.08 0.17 22.51
CA THR A 139 -6.29 -0.67 22.59
C THR A 139 -7.56 0.15 22.74
N ASP A 140 -7.52 1.27 23.45
CA ASP A 140 -8.65 2.19 23.58
C ASP A 140 -8.96 2.92 22.27
N ASP A 141 -7.94 3.42 21.58
CA ASP A 141 -8.07 4.06 20.27
C ASP A 141 -8.68 3.09 19.23
N LEU A 142 -8.22 1.83 19.24
CA LEU A 142 -8.76 0.76 18.41
C LEU A 142 -10.25 0.52 18.71
N ARG A 143 -10.63 0.43 19.98
CA ARG A 143 -12.00 0.19 20.40
C ARG A 143 -12.92 1.33 19.99
N VAL A 144 -12.47 2.58 20.12
CA VAL A 144 -13.22 3.76 19.67
C VAL A 144 -13.43 3.70 18.15
N ALA A 145 -12.35 3.43 17.38
CA ALA A 145 -12.44 3.30 15.93
C ALA A 145 -13.41 2.17 15.51
N GLU A 146 -13.35 1.01 16.15
CA GLU A 146 -14.25 -0.12 15.91
C GLU A 146 -15.72 0.25 16.18
N GLN A 147 -16.01 0.94 17.29
CA GLN A 147 -17.35 1.39 17.62
C GLN A 147 -17.94 2.31 16.54
N HIS A 148 -17.12 3.20 15.97
CA HIS A 148 -17.55 4.05 14.86
C HIS A 148 -17.93 3.23 13.62
N TYR A 149 -17.13 2.23 13.24
CA TYR A 149 -17.46 1.32 12.14
C TYR A 149 -18.74 0.53 12.41
N GLN A 150 -18.88 -0.03 13.61
CA GLN A 150 -20.05 -0.83 13.97
C GLN A 150 -21.34 0.01 13.94
N SER A 151 -21.29 1.26 14.38
CA SER A 151 -22.41 2.20 14.29
C SER A 151 -22.80 2.46 12.83
N ALA A 152 -21.81 2.68 11.95
CA ALA A 152 -22.05 2.88 10.53
C ALA A 152 -22.66 1.63 9.86
N ILE A 153 -22.12 0.45 10.16
CA ILE A 153 -22.63 -0.85 9.67
C ILE A 153 -24.09 -1.03 10.10
N THR A 154 -24.42 -0.78 11.36
CA THR A 154 -25.79 -0.92 11.87
C THR A 154 -26.77 -0.02 11.12
N LYS A 155 -26.39 1.23 10.86
CA LYS A 155 -27.22 2.17 10.08
C LYS A 155 -27.40 1.71 8.64
N LEU A 156 -26.35 1.18 8.02
CA LEU A 156 -26.40 0.65 6.65
C LEU A 156 -27.24 -0.63 6.57
N GLU A 157 -27.12 -1.55 7.53
CA GLU A 157 -27.97 -2.74 7.62
C GLU A 157 -29.43 -2.36 7.78
N GLN A 158 -29.75 -1.38 8.64
CA GLN A 158 -31.11 -0.90 8.81
C GLN A 158 -31.66 -0.25 7.53
N ALA A 159 -30.84 0.56 6.83
CA ALA A 159 -31.21 1.14 5.55
C ALA A 159 -31.46 0.07 4.49
N ALA A 160 -30.61 -0.95 4.42
CA ALA A 160 -30.75 -2.08 3.50
C ALA A 160 -32.00 -2.93 3.80
N GLN A 161 -32.36 -3.11 5.07
CA GLN A 161 -33.57 -3.85 5.47
C GLN A 161 -34.87 -3.07 5.23
N THR A 162 -34.81 -1.74 5.28
CA THR A 162 -35.99 -0.88 5.03
C THR A 162 -36.26 -0.72 3.53
N ASP A 163 -35.24 -0.94 2.69
CA ASP A 163 -35.38 -0.88 1.24
C ASP A 163 -35.99 -2.17 0.69
N ASP A 164 -37.32 -2.19 0.49
CA ASP A 164 -38.11 -3.31 -0.08
C ASP A 164 -37.89 -3.51 -1.62
N GLY A 165 -36.71 -3.17 -2.15
CA GLY A 165 -36.40 -3.39 -3.56
C GLY A 165 -36.25 -4.88 -3.88
N PRO A 166 -36.89 -5.42 -4.94
CA PRO A 166 -36.76 -6.83 -5.28
C PRO A 166 -35.33 -7.13 -5.78
N ILE A 167 -34.52 -7.77 -4.94
CA ILE A 167 -33.25 -8.39 -5.35
C ILE A 167 -33.56 -9.79 -5.91
N ASP A 168 -32.99 -10.14 -7.05
CA ASP A 168 -33.07 -11.50 -7.59
C ASP A 168 -32.52 -12.53 -6.57
N PRO A 169 -33.20 -13.69 -6.38
CA PRO A 169 -32.82 -14.67 -5.36
C PRO A 169 -31.40 -15.25 -5.53
N GLN A 170 -30.85 -15.33 -6.75
CA GLN A 170 -29.47 -15.77 -6.95
C GLN A 170 -28.48 -14.73 -6.42
N THR A 171 -28.71 -13.45 -6.73
CA THR A 171 -27.88 -12.33 -6.25
C THR A 171 -27.96 -12.20 -4.73
N ALA A 172 -29.17 -12.33 -4.16
CA ALA A 172 -29.37 -12.32 -2.71
C ALA A 172 -28.61 -13.46 -2.01
N ALA A 173 -28.59 -14.66 -2.59
CA ALA A 173 -27.85 -15.79 -2.04
C ALA A 173 -26.33 -15.58 -2.05
N VAL A 174 -25.78 -14.99 -3.13
CA VAL A 174 -24.34 -14.64 -3.21
C VAL A 174 -23.99 -13.57 -2.19
N LEU A 175 -24.80 -12.52 -2.08
CA LEU A 175 -24.64 -11.45 -1.10
C LEU A 175 -24.64 -12.01 0.34
N GLN A 176 -25.62 -12.87 0.66
CA GLN A 176 -25.72 -13.51 1.97
C GLN A 176 -24.48 -14.35 2.29
N LYS A 177 -23.97 -15.11 1.32
CA LYS A 177 -22.76 -15.90 1.49
C LYS A 177 -21.53 -15.02 1.76
N ASN A 178 -21.36 -13.94 1.01
CA ASN A 178 -20.27 -13.00 1.23
C ASN A 178 -20.37 -12.33 2.61
N LEU A 179 -21.58 -11.96 3.03
CA LEU A 179 -21.82 -11.36 4.34
C LEU A 179 -21.42 -12.31 5.48
N VAL A 180 -21.80 -13.59 5.41
CA VAL A 180 -21.43 -14.62 6.39
C VAL A 180 -19.91 -14.79 6.49
N VAL A 181 -19.20 -14.78 5.36
CA VAL A 181 -17.72 -14.89 5.36
C VAL A 181 -17.07 -13.67 6.02
N ILE A 182 -17.59 -12.47 5.76
CA ILE A 182 -17.07 -11.24 6.36
C ILE A 182 -17.35 -11.22 7.88
N ASP A 183 -18.55 -11.60 8.31
CA ASP A 183 -18.92 -11.66 9.72
C ASP A 183 -18.07 -12.67 10.49
N GLN A 184 -17.76 -13.81 9.87
CA GLN A 184 -16.84 -14.81 10.43
C GLN A 184 -15.43 -14.22 10.60
N ALA A 185 -14.89 -13.50 9.61
CA ALA A 185 -13.58 -12.87 9.69
C ALA A 185 -13.50 -11.80 10.80
N ILE A 186 -14.59 -11.04 11.02
CA ILE A 186 -14.70 -10.08 12.13
C ILE A 186 -14.65 -10.84 13.47
N ALA A 187 -15.41 -11.92 13.62
CA ALA A 187 -15.44 -12.71 14.84
C ALA A 187 -14.09 -13.35 15.18
N GLU A 188 -13.41 -13.92 14.17
CA GLU A 188 -12.07 -14.49 14.31
C GLU A 188 -11.04 -13.42 14.71
N SER A 189 -11.06 -12.25 14.06
CA SER A 189 -10.15 -11.16 14.37
C SER A 189 -10.37 -10.62 15.79
N ARG A 190 -11.63 -10.50 16.24
CA ARG A 190 -11.97 -10.13 17.63
C ARG A 190 -11.47 -11.16 18.63
N THR A 191 -11.64 -12.44 18.34
CA THR A 191 -11.16 -13.53 19.21
C THR A 191 -9.63 -13.50 19.31
N ALA A 192 -8.94 -13.30 18.19
CA ALA A 192 -7.48 -13.16 18.17
C ALA A 192 -6.99 -11.93 18.97
N LEU A 193 -7.74 -10.82 18.96
CA LEU A 193 -7.41 -9.63 19.76
C LEU A 193 -7.69 -9.80 21.25
N GLN A 194 -8.62 -10.69 21.64
CA GLN A 194 -8.81 -11.04 23.05
C GLN A 194 -7.63 -11.86 23.58
N THR A 195 -7.10 -12.78 22.78
CA THR A 195 -5.94 -13.60 23.16
C THR A 195 -4.63 -12.84 23.05
N GLU A 196 -4.48 -12.01 22.02
CA GLU A 196 -3.27 -11.25 21.73
C GLU A 196 -3.61 -9.77 21.41
N PRO A 197 -3.85 -8.92 22.43
CA PRO A 197 -4.24 -7.52 22.23
C PRO A 197 -3.23 -6.69 21.41
N GLN A 198 -1.97 -7.12 21.43
CA GLN A 198 -0.88 -6.45 20.73
C GLN A 198 -0.66 -6.96 19.30
N SER A 199 -1.38 -7.98 18.86
CA SER A 199 -1.24 -8.54 17.51
C SER A 199 -1.65 -7.54 16.43
N ARG A 200 -0.64 -7.00 15.73
CA ARG A 200 -0.85 -6.10 14.59
C ARG A 200 -1.62 -6.79 13.44
N PRO A 201 -1.29 -8.03 13.04
CA PRO A 201 -2.06 -8.73 12.01
C PRO A 201 -3.55 -8.89 12.35
N ALA A 202 -3.90 -9.14 13.62
CA ALA A 202 -5.29 -9.26 14.04
C ALA A 202 -6.05 -7.91 13.97
N ARG A 203 -5.38 -6.80 14.33
CA ARG A 203 -5.95 -5.44 14.18
C ARG A 203 -6.19 -5.09 12.73
N ASP A 204 -5.20 -5.34 11.87
CA ASP A 204 -5.29 -5.03 10.44
C ASP A 204 -6.41 -5.86 9.78
N SER A 205 -6.49 -7.16 10.10
CA SER A 205 -7.56 -8.06 9.66
C SER A 205 -8.95 -7.59 10.10
N LEU A 206 -9.10 -7.13 11.35
CA LEU A 206 -10.38 -6.59 11.85
C LEU A 206 -10.83 -5.38 11.03
N PHE A 207 -9.94 -4.40 10.81
CA PHE A 207 -10.28 -3.21 10.04
C PHE A 207 -10.61 -3.51 8.58
N ASP A 208 -9.86 -4.42 7.95
CA ASP A 208 -10.12 -4.81 6.58
C ASP A 208 -11.47 -5.52 6.44
N ALA A 209 -11.82 -6.41 7.39
CA ALA A 209 -13.12 -7.06 7.39
C ALA A 209 -14.27 -6.07 7.60
N LEU A 210 -14.13 -5.10 8.54
CA LEU A 210 -15.12 -4.05 8.77
C LEU A 210 -15.32 -3.15 7.53
N ARG A 211 -14.23 -2.76 6.85
CA ARG A 211 -14.31 -1.97 5.60
C ARG A 211 -15.05 -2.73 4.51
N ARG A 212 -14.72 -4.01 4.30
CA ARG A 212 -15.43 -4.86 3.32
C ARG A 212 -16.92 -4.96 3.63
N LYS A 213 -17.30 -5.08 4.91
CA LYS A 213 -18.72 -5.09 5.31
C LYS A 213 -19.44 -3.80 4.94
N VAL A 214 -18.81 -2.65 5.20
CA VAL A 214 -19.38 -1.34 4.84
C VAL A 214 -19.56 -1.22 3.33
N THR A 215 -18.53 -1.54 2.54
CA THR A 215 -18.61 -1.50 1.07
C THR A 215 -19.72 -2.40 0.55
N LEU A 216 -19.80 -3.65 1.02
CA LEU A 216 -20.83 -4.60 0.60
C LEU A 216 -22.25 -4.07 0.87
N LEU A 217 -22.48 -3.46 2.04
CA LEU A 217 -23.79 -2.90 2.38
C LEU A 217 -24.12 -1.66 1.54
N GLN A 218 -23.14 -0.79 1.27
CA GLN A 218 -23.32 0.36 0.39
C GLN A 218 -23.66 -0.06 -1.04
N ASP A 219 -22.94 -1.05 -1.58
CA ASP A 219 -23.19 -1.61 -2.90
C ASP A 219 -24.56 -2.27 -2.97
N THR A 220 -24.97 -2.97 -1.91
CA THR A 220 -26.32 -3.57 -1.81
C THR A 220 -27.41 -2.50 -1.88
N ILE A 221 -27.27 -1.41 -1.14
CA ILE A 221 -28.22 -0.28 -1.16
C ILE A 221 -28.23 0.38 -2.55
N ALA A 222 -27.07 0.61 -3.14
CA ALA A 222 -26.97 1.18 -4.49
C ALA A 222 -27.65 0.27 -5.54
N LEU A 223 -27.41 -1.04 -5.45
CA LEU A 223 -28.02 -2.05 -6.30
C LEU A 223 -29.55 -2.07 -6.16
N MET A 224 -30.07 -2.07 -4.93
CA MET A 224 -31.52 -2.00 -4.67
C MET A 224 -32.15 -0.73 -5.26
N ASN A 225 -31.46 0.41 -5.15
CA ASN A 225 -31.92 1.68 -5.71
C ASN A 225 -31.93 1.65 -7.26
N GLU A 226 -30.90 1.12 -7.91
CA GLU A 226 -30.85 1.01 -9.37
C GLU A 226 -31.88 0.01 -9.92
N MET A 227 -32.11 -1.12 -9.22
CA MET A 227 -33.17 -2.07 -9.58
C MET A 227 -34.56 -1.45 -9.46
N ARG A 228 -34.82 -0.64 -8.43
CA ARG A 228 -36.07 0.12 -8.29
C ARG A 228 -36.31 1.09 -9.45
N LYS A 229 -35.25 1.71 -9.96
CA LYS A 229 -35.32 2.61 -11.13
C LYS A 229 -35.46 1.87 -12.45
N GLY A 230 -35.36 0.54 -12.46
CA GLY A 230 -35.34 -0.27 -13.68
C GLY A 230 -34.05 -0.11 -14.50
N ASN A 231 -32.96 0.39 -13.90
CA ASN A 231 -31.70 0.65 -14.59
C ASN A 231 -30.75 -0.56 -14.49
N SER A 232 -30.92 -1.52 -15.39
CA SER A 232 -30.09 -2.73 -15.45
C SER A 232 -28.61 -2.46 -15.75
N ALA A 233 -28.29 -1.38 -16.47
CA ALA A 233 -26.91 -0.98 -16.75
C ALA A 233 -26.20 -0.43 -15.49
N GLY A 234 -26.90 0.39 -14.70
CA GLY A 234 -26.39 0.89 -13.41
C GLY A 234 -26.18 -0.23 -12.40
N ALA A 235 -27.12 -1.18 -12.32
CA ALA A 235 -26.98 -2.37 -11.47
C ALA A 235 -25.74 -3.21 -11.82
N ALA A 236 -25.45 -3.41 -13.11
CA ALA A 236 -24.27 -4.17 -13.56
C ALA A 236 -22.95 -3.47 -13.16
N GLN A 237 -22.90 -2.14 -13.20
CA GLN A 237 -21.71 -1.37 -12.84
C GLN A 237 -21.40 -1.43 -11.34
N VAL A 238 -22.42 -1.47 -10.47
CA VAL A 238 -22.25 -1.66 -9.03
C VAL A 238 -21.66 -3.04 -8.72
N VAL A 239 -22.14 -4.09 -9.40
CA VAL A 239 -21.61 -5.45 -9.24
C VAL A 239 -20.15 -5.56 -9.69
N ASP A 240 -19.78 -4.91 -10.80
CA ASP A 240 -18.41 -4.98 -11.33
C ASP A 240 -17.41 -4.15 -10.48
N GLY A 241 -17.88 -3.02 -9.92
CA GLY A 241 -17.09 -2.19 -9.01
C GLY A 241 -16.68 -2.90 -7.71
N SER A 242 -17.50 -3.83 -7.22
CA SER A 242 -17.22 -4.62 -6.01
C SER A 242 -16.12 -5.69 -6.17
N LYS A 243 -15.62 -5.91 -7.39
CA LYS A 243 -14.66 -6.97 -7.75
C LYS A 243 -13.20 -6.50 -7.83
N SER A 244 -12.94 -5.19 -7.69
CA SER A 244 -11.59 -4.58 -7.67
C SER A 244 -11.12 -4.34 -6.24
#